data_AF-T0ZF16-F1
#
_entry.id   AF-T0ZF16-F1
#
_cell.length_a   1.000
_cell.length_b   1.000
_cell.length_c   1.000
_cell.angle_alpha   90.00
_cell.angle_beta   90.00
_cell.angle_gamma   90.00
#
_symmetry.space_group_name_H-M   'P 1'
#
loop_
_entity.id
_entity.type
_entity.pdbx_description
1 polymer ?
#
loop_
_entity_poly.entity_id
_entity_poly.type
_entity_poly.pdbx_seq_one_letter_code
_entity_poly.pdbx_strand_id
1 'polypeptide(L)'
;MERLPTAFVSHGAPFSLEDEEWMRALRVWGESLKEVKGVLVLSAHWVSERLEAGPLESVPLIYDFWGFPERLYHVTYSATPSPTIFQLLKDLPGIGNLLASPKRG
;
A
#
# COMPACT_ATOMS: atom_id res chain seq x y z
N MET A 1 -8.38 16.30 -18.37
CA MET A 1 -7.93 15.85 -17.04
C MET A 1 -6.47 15.47 -17.15
N GLU A 2 -5.61 16.05 -16.31
CA GLU A 2 -4.27 15.49 -16.13
C GLU A 2 -4.38 14.12 -15.47
N ARG A 3 -3.55 13.17 -15.89
CA ARG A 3 -3.51 11.83 -15.28
C ARG A 3 -2.82 11.94 -13.93
N LEU A 4 -3.39 11.28 -12.92
CA LEU A 4 -2.73 11.13 -11.63
C LEU A 4 -1.42 10.32 -11.80
N PRO A 5 -0.40 10.60 -10.99
CA PRO A 5 0.86 9.87 -11.03
C PRO A 5 0.64 8.38 -10.75
N THR A 6 1.31 7.52 -11.50
CA THR A 6 1.34 6.06 -11.31
C THR A 6 2.78 5.62 -11.33
N ALA A 7 3.19 4.81 -10.36
CA ALA A 7 4.55 4.29 -10.28
C ALA A 7 4.53 2.79 -10.00
N PHE A 8 5.52 2.11 -10.54
CA PHE A 8 5.92 0.78 -10.11
C PHE A 8 7.08 0.93 -9.12
N VAL A 9 6.91 0.39 -7.91
CA VAL A 9 7.91 0.47 -6.84
C VAL A 9 8.40 -0.94 -6.53
N SER A 10 9.67 -1.22 -6.84
CA SER A 10 10.31 -2.46 -6.40
C SER A 10 10.61 -2.36 -4.90
N HIS A 11 10.21 -3.36 -4.12
CA HIS A 11 10.38 -3.36 -2.66
C HIS A 11 11.52 -4.27 -2.15
N GLY A 12 12.04 -5.18 -2.99
CA GLY A 12 13.11 -6.10 -2.61
C GLY A 12 12.82 -6.88 -1.31
N ALA A 13 13.88 -7.23 -0.58
CA ALA A 13 13.79 -7.77 0.77
C ALA A 13 13.62 -6.63 1.81
N PRO A 14 13.20 -6.93 3.07
CA PRO A 14 13.08 -5.92 4.12
C PRO A 14 14.30 -5.00 4.32
N PHE A 15 15.51 -5.44 3.97
CA PHE A 15 16.72 -4.59 3.99
C PHE A 15 16.65 -3.36 3.09
N SER A 16 15.76 -3.33 2.09
CA SER A 16 15.57 -2.13 1.25
C SER A 16 15.14 -0.90 2.06
N LEU A 17 14.58 -1.09 3.26
CA LEU A 17 14.25 0.01 4.18
C LEU A 17 15.49 0.71 4.75
N GLU A 18 16.66 0.12 4.60
CA GLU A 18 17.93 0.61 5.12
C GLU A 18 18.82 1.20 4.04
N ASP A 19 18.39 1.09 2.78
CA ASP A 19 19.03 1.79 1.67
C ASP A 19 18.66 3.27 1.75
N GLU A 20 19.59 4.07 2.28
CA GLU A 20 19.40 5.51 2.46
C GLU A 20 19.14 6.24 1.13
N GLU A 21 19.79 5.82 0.04
CA GLU A 21 19.63 6.46 -1.26
C GLU A 21 18.22 6.19 -1.80
N TRP A 22 17.79 4.94 -1.75
CA TRP A 22 16.45 4.52 -2.18
C TRP A 22 15.35 5.18 -1.34
N MET A 23 15.48 5.14 0.00
CA MET A 23 14.50 5.75 0.90
C MET A 23 14.43 7.27 0.73
N ARG A 24 15.57 7.94 0.50
CA ARG A 24 15.60 9.38 0.18
C ARG A 24 14.92 9.66 -1.16
N ALA A 25 15.17 8.86 -2.19
CA ALA A 25 14.54 9.03 -3.49
C ALA A 25 13.01 8.86 -3.41
N LEU A 26 12.53 7.82 -2.72
CA LEU A 26 11.11 7.60 -2.46
C LEU A 26 10.46 8.75 -1.70
N ARG A 27 11.13 9.27 -0.66
CA ARG A 27 10.63 10.43 0.10
C ARG A 27 10.50 11.67 -0.78
N VAL A 28 11.55 12.01 -1.54
CA VAL A 28 11.52 13.18 -2.45
C VAL A 28 10.43 13.03 -3.50
N TRP A 29 10.26 11.83 -4.07
CA TRP A 29 9.17 11.56 -5.00
C TRP A 29 7.81 11.75 -4.35
N GLY A 30 7.58 11.18 -3.17
CA GLY A 30 6.33 11.33 -2.42
C GLY A 30 5.99 12.79 -2.09
N GLU A 31 6.99 13.57 -1.66
CA GLU A 31 6.84 15.01 -1.37
C GLU A 31 6.55 15.85 -2.62
N SER A 32 6.92 15.37 -3.82
CA SER A 32 6.63 16.05 -5.08
C SER A 32 5.19 15.86 -5.56
N LEU A 33 4.46 14.88 -5.04
CA LEU A 33 3.09 14.58 -5.46
C LEU A 33 2.12 15.63 -4.91
N LYS A 34 1.51 16.42 -5.81
CA LYS A 34 0.53 17.44 -5.45
C LYS A 34 -0.89 16.90 -5.57
N GLU A 35 -1.77 17.34 -4.67
CA GLU A 35 -3.22 17.10 -4.71
C GLU A 35 -3.66 15.61 -4.66
N VAL A 36 -2.79 14.71 -4.18
CA VAL A 36 -3.12 13.30 -3.98
C VAL A 36 -4.00 13.16 -2.73
N LYS A 37 -5.27 12.78 -2.93
CA LYS A 37 -6.26 12.58 -1.83
C LYS A 37 -6.21 11.19 -1.20
N GLY A 38 -5.45 10.27 -1.81
CA GLY A 38 -5.18 8.95 -1.29
C GLY A 38 -4.49 8.08 -2.34
N VAL A 39 -4.03 6.90 -1.92
CA VAL A 39 -3.19 6.01 -2.72
C VAL A 39 -3.85 4.65 -2.81
N LEU A 40 -3.86 4.07 -4.01
CA LEU A 40 -4.17 2.67 -4.23
C LEU A 40 -2.85 1.91 -4.38
N VAL A 41 -2.60 0.94 -3.50
CA VAL A 41 -1.43 0.07 -3.59
C VAL A 41 -1.85 -1.28 -4.16
N LEU A 42 -1.21 -1.68 -5.26
CA LEU A 42 -1.30 -3.03 -5.80
C LEU A 42 -0.02 -3.77 -5.40
N SER A 43 -0.14 -4.78 -4.54
CA SER A 43 1.01 -5.51 -4.00
C SER A 43 1.10 -6.92 -4.58
N ALA A 44 2.31 -7.33 -4.97
CA ALA A 44 2.59 -8.70 -5.39
C ALA A 44 2.38 -9.72 -4.26
N HIS A 45 2.47 -9.28 -3.00
CA HIS A 45 2.24 -10.09 -1.81
C HIS A 45 0.77 -10.10 -1.38
N TRP A 46 -0.10 -9.29 -2.01
CA TRP A 46 -1.53 -9.37 -1.79
C TRP A 46 -2.14 -10.48 -2.65
N VAL A 47 -2.04 -11.72 -2.15
CA VAL A 47 -2.64 -12.89 -2.79
C VAL A 47 -3.97 -13.23 -2.11
N SER A 48 -5.03 -13.40 -2.92
CA SER A 48 -6.33 -13.93 -2.51
C SER A 48 -6.97 -14.69 -3.67
N GLU A 49 -7.86 -15.63 -3.36
CA GLU A 49 -8.69 -16.35 -4.35
C GLU A 49 -9.75 -15.44 -4.99
N ARG A 50 -10.07 -14.31 -4.34
CA ARG A 50 -11.07 -13.35 -4.78
C ARG A 50 -10.47 -11.96 -4.85
N LEU A 51 -11.06 -11.11 -5.68
CA LEU A 51 -10.68 -9.71 -5.73
C LEU A 51 -11.12 -9.02 -4.44
N GLU A 52 -10.13 -8.61 -3.65
CA GLU A 52 -10.32 -8.00 -2.34
C GLU A 52 -9.52 -6.71 -2.24
N ALA A 53 -10.06 -5.73 -1.53
CA ALA A 53 -9.34 -4.52 -1.13
C ALA A 53 -9.63 -4.19 0.34
N GLY A 54 -8.66 -3.56 0.99
CA GLY A 54 -8.73 -3.23 2.41
C GLY A 54 -7.54 -2.40 2.85
N PRO A 55 -7.51 -1.98 4.13
CA PRO A 55 -8.58 -2.19 5.09
C PRO A 55 -9.59 -1.02 5.02
N LEU A 56 -10.84 -1.25 5.46
CA LEU A 56 -11.85 -0.17 5.58
C LEU A 56 -11.79 0.55 6.94
N GLU A 57 -11.07 -0.04 7.89
CA GLU A 57 -10.83 0.44 9.24
C GLU A 57 -9.37 0.18 9.60
N SER A 58 -8.88 0.72 10.72
CA SER A 58 -7.50 0.46 11.14
C SER A 58 -7.33 -1.00 11.52
N VAL A 59 -6.35 -1.69 10.95
CA VAL A 59 -5.99 -3.07 11.28
C VAL A 59 -4.55 -3.13 11.78
N PRO A 60 -4.21 -4.05 12.70
CA PRO A 60 -2.83 -4.20 13.17
C PRO A 60 -1.88 -4.54 12.02
N LEU A 61 -0.68 -3.95 12.04
CA LEU A 61 0.40 -4.31 11.13
C LEU A 61 0.87 -5.75 11.39
N ILE A 62 0.99 -6.54 10.33
CA ILE A 62 1.54 -7.90 10.37
C ILE A 62 2.90 -7.88 9.68
N TYR A 63 3.92 -8.44 10.34
CA TYR A 63 5.22 -8.69 9.73
C TYR A 63 5.26 -10.12 9.21
N ASP A 64 5.11 -10.30 7.89
CA ASP A 64 5.06 -11.61 7.23
C ASP A 64 6.45 -12.15 6.81
N PHE A 65 7.52 -11.71 7.50
CA PHE A 65 8.90 -12.11 7.25
C PHE A 65 9.64 -12.48 8.54
N TRP A 66 10.66 -13.33 8.42
CA TRP A 66 11.46 -13.84 9.55
C TRP A 66 12.96 -13.85 9.24
N GLY A 67 13.79 -13.88 10.28
CA GLY A 67 15.25 -13.99 10.15
C GLY A 67 15.98 -12.66 9.90
N PHE A 68 15.28 -11.53 10.04
CA PHE A 68 15.84 -10.20 9.87
C PHE A 68 16.20 -9.54 11.21
N PRO A 69 17.00 -8.48 11.22
CA PRO A 69 17.30 -7.75 12.44
C PRO A 69 16.04 -7.17 13.12
N GLU A 70 16.02 -7.20 14.46
CA GLU A 70 14.89 -6.77 15.29
C GLU A 70 14.33 -5.38 14.93
N ARG A 71 15.21 -4.42 14.61
CA ARG A 71 14.81 -3.06 14.24
C ARG A 71 13.81 -3.00 13.07
N LEU A 72 13.84 -3.96 12.15
CA LEU A 72 12.89 -4.00 11.02
C LEU A 72 11.47 -4.37 11.48
N TYR A 73 11.32 -5.01 12.64
CA TYR A 73 10.04 -5.31 13.29
C TYR A 73 9.51 -4.14 14.14
N HIS A 74 10.26 -3.03 14.23
CA HIS A 74 9.81 -1.81 14.91
C HIS A 74 9.28 -0.75 13.93
N VAL A 75 9.37 -0.99 12.62
CA VAL A 75 8.87 -0.07 11.59
C VAL A 75 7.35 -0.13 11.54
N THR A 76 6.70 0.96 11.93
CA THR A 76 5.23 1.04 11.92
C THR A 76 4.71 1.63 10.61
N TYR A 77 3.50 1.21 10.23
CA TYR A 77 2.80 1.71 9.06
C TYR A 77 1.41 2.20 9.47
N SER A 78 1.28 3.50 9.72
CA SER A 78 0.05 4.13 10.21
C SER A 78 -0.78 4.72 9.05
N ALA A 79 -1.04 3.94 8.01
CA ALA A 79 -1.88 4.40 6.92
C ALA A 79 -3.33 4.60 7.39
N THR A 80 -3.96 5.67 6.91
CA THR A 80 -5.37 5.94 7.19
C THR A 80 -6.23 5.18 6.16
N PRO A 81 -7.17 4.33 6.59
CA PRO A 81 -8.13 3.67 5.71
C PRO A 81 -8.90 4.69 4.85
N SER A 82 -9.21 4.33 3.61
CA SER A 82 -9.99 5.18 2.70
C SER A 82 -11.21 4.45 2.16
N PRO A 83 -12.36 4.49 2.89
CA PRO A 83 -13.63 3.97 2.39
C PRO A 83 -14.04 4.62 1.06
N THR A 84 -13.67 5.89 0.84
CA THR A 84 -13.91 6.61 -0.40
C THR A 84 -13.22 5.95 -1.60
N ILE A 85 -11.93 5.59 -1.47
CA ILE A 85 -11.21 4.89 -2.56
C ILE A 85 -11.83 3.51 -2.80
N PHE A 86 -12.19 2.79 -1.75
CA PHE A 86 -12.83 1.49 -1.90
C PHE A 86 -14.15 1.59 -2.69
N GLN A 87 -14.98 2.60 -2.39
CA GLN A 87 -16.22 2.82 -3.12
C GLN A 87 -15.94 3.19 -4.59
N LEU A 88 -14.96 4.05 -4.85
CA LEU A 88 -14.54 4.37 -6.23
C LEU A 88 -14.14 3.12 -7.01
N LEU A 89 -13.42 2.17 -6.39
CA LEU A 89 -13.05 0.91 -7.03
C LEU A 89 -14.27 0.06 -7.38
N LYS A 90 -15.27 -0.01 -6.50
CA LYS A 90 -16.52 -0.76 -6.78
C LYS A 90 -17.30 -0.20 -7.95
N ASP A 91 -17.20 1.11 -8.17
CA ASP A 91 -17.90 1.80 -9.24
C ASP A 91 -17.13 1.76 -10.57
N LEU A 92 -15.89 1.23 -10.59
CA LEU A 92 -15.10 1.11 -11.82
C LEU A 92 -15.67 0.04 -12.76
N PRO A 93 -15.90 0.37 -14.05
CA PRO A 93 -16.30 -0.62 -15.03
C PRO A 93 -15.27 -1.76 -15.16
N GLY A 94 -15.74 -3.00 -15.14
CA GLY A 94 -14.89 -4.19 -15.31
C GLY A 94 -14.22 -4.68 -14.03
N ILE A 95 -14.27 -3.92 -12.93
CA ILE A 95 -14.04 -4.48 -11.60
C ILE A 95 -15.25 -5.35 -11.28
N GLY A 96 -15.04 -6.66 -11.21
CA GLY A 96 -16.08 -7.63 -10.87
C GLY A 96 -16.52 -7.50 -9.41
N ASN A 97 -16.81 -8.62 -8.75
CA ASN A 97 -17.21 -8.60 -7.34
C ASN A 97 -16.01 -8.27 -6.43
N LEU A 98 -15.79 -6.97 -6.14
CA LEU A 98 -14.80 -6.51 -5.18
C LEU A 98 -15.32 -6.68 -3.74
N LEU A 99 -14.59 -7.46 -2.96
CA LEU A 99 -14.89 -7.72 -1.55
C LEU A 99 -14.01 -6.86 -0.64
N ALA A 100 -14.55 -6.48 0.52
CA ALA A 100 -13.77 -5.84 1.56
C ALA A 100 -12.94 -6.90 2.31
N SER A 101 -11.68 -6.61 2.61
CA SER A 101 -10.85 -7.43 3.49
C SER A 101 -10.77 -6.79 4.88
N PRO A 102 -11.57 -7.24 5.88
CA PRO A 102 -11.69 -6.57 7.17
C PRO A 102 -10.50 -6.80 8.12
N LYS A 103 -9.64 -7.77 7.80
CA LYS A 103 -8.52 -8.21 8.66
C LYS A 103 -7.15 -7.99 8.03
N ARG A 104 -7.11 -7.42 6.82
CA ARG A 104 -5.88 -7.23 6.03
C ARG A 104 -5.90 -5.81 5.47
N GLY A 105 -4.73 -5.18 5.46
CA GLY A 105 -4.51 -3.85 4.94
C GLY A 105 -3.13 -3.67 4.36
#